data_AF-A0A560VDF1-F1
#
_entry.id   AF-A0A560VDF1-F1
#
_cell.length_a   1.000
_cell.length_b   1.000
_cell.length_c   1.000
_cell.angle_alpha   90.00
_cell.angle_beta   90.00
_cell.angle_gamma   90.00
#
_symmetry.space_group_name_H-M   'P 1'
#
loop_
_entity.id
_entity.type
_entity.pdbx_description
1 polymer ?
#
loop_
_entity_poly.entity_id
_entity_poly.type
_entity_poly.pdbx_seq_one_letter_code
_entity_poly.pdbx_strand_id
1 'polypeptide(L)'
;MNPQRATEALAFAFTPALFKGLSGQVPPRAIVIGDLALAFEAAFEQNLPAGQAVWLDVVENWRGRLREHAQFDEAHEFVGDQLGELQQQHASAQLDYRKKKVRKVNTARDDFQFSDAREDAYFVLSTIAIHRYLDDFLGEPFFEDVFALYRAGGWPCGMKDDQLMVFDPDSIA
;
A
#
# COMPACT_ATOMS: atom_id res chain seq x y z
N MET A 1 -9.98 -9.13 -19.13
CA MET A 1 -9.97 -8.98 -17.67
C MET A 1 -9.08 -10.06 -17.08
N ASN A 2 -8.31 -9.74 -16.04
CA ASN A 2 -7.37 -10.67 -15.43
C ASN A 2 -7.58 -10.80 -13.90
N PRO A 3 -8.63 -11.55 -13.48
CA PRO A 3 -8.98 -11.68 -12.06
C PRO A 3 -7.86 -12.35 -11.23
N GLN A 4 -7.06 -13.23 -11.84
CA GLN A 4 -5.98 -13.92 -11.15
C GLN A 4 -4.82 -12.98 -10.78
N ARG A 5 -4.43 -12.07 -11.68
CA ARG A 5 -3.40 -11.05 -11.36
C ARG A 5 -3.91 -10.00 -10.39
N ALA A 6 -5.20 -9.69 -10.44
CA ALA A 6 -5.83 -8.77 -9.50
C ALA A 6 -5.80 -9.33 -8.06
N THR A 7 -6.16 -10.60 -7.88
CA THR A 7 -6.17 -11.23 -6.54
C THR A 7 -4.78 -11.40 -5.96
N GLU A 8 -3.72 -11.53 -6.76
CA GLU A 8 -2.33 -11.58 -6.29
C GLU A 8 -1.96 -10.33 -5.46
N ALA A 9 -2.30 -9.13 -5.96
CA ALA A 9 -1.97 -7.88 -5.29
C ALA A 9 -2.71 -7.74 -3.94
N LEU A 10 -3.98 -8.14 -3.90
CA LEU A 10 -4.77 -8.16 -2.68
C LEU A 10 -4.25 -9.18 -1.66
N ALA A 11 -4.01 -10.42 -2.10
CA ALA A 11 -3.53 -11.48 -1.22
C ALA A 11 -2.18 -11.13 -0.59
N PHE A 12 -1.31 -10.42 -1.32
CA PHE A 12 -0.02 -9.95 -0.80
C PHE A 12 -0.15 -9.14 0.49
N ALA A 13 -1.20 -8.30 0.62
CA ALA A 13 -1.45 -7.46 1.77
C ALA A 13 -1.64 -8.24 3.10
N PHE A 14 -1.92 -9.54 3.00
CA PHE A 14 -2.15 -10.41 4.15
C PHE A 14 -1.00 -11.39 4.40
N THR A 15 0.12 -11.22 3.69
CA THR A 15 1.31 -12.05 3.87
C THR A 15 2.28 -11.45 4.88
N PRO A 16 3.17 -12.25 5.49
CA PRO A 16 4.27 -11.75 6.31
C PRO A 16 5.31 -10.90 5.54
N ALA A 17 5.19 -10.79 4.21
CA ALA A 17 6.07 -9.97 3.40
C ALA A 17 5.65 -8.50 3.38
N LEU A 18 4.38 -8.19 3.65
CA LEU A 18 3.92 -6.81 3.80
C LEU A 18 4.69 -6.16 4.96
N PHE A 19 5.36 -5.04 4.67
CA PHE A 19 6.16 -4.28 5.62
C PHE A 19 7.31 -5.05 6.30
N LYS A 20 7.82 -6.08 5.63
CA LYS A 20 8.92 -6.89 6.16
C LYS A 20 10.19 -6.09 6.44
N GLY A 21 10.39 -4.94 5.78
CA GLY A 21 11.67 -4.26 5.69
C GLY A 21 12.27 -4.41 4.31
N LEU A 22 12.91 -3.34 3.81
CA LEU A 22 13.47 -3.33 2.47
C LEU A 22 14.61 -4.35 2.36
N SER A 23 14.40 -5.34 1.50
CA SER A 23 15.41 -6.35 1.17
C SER A 23 15.68 -6.40 -0.33
N GLY A 24 16.96 -6.46 -0.71
CA GLY A 24 17.37 -6.47 -2.11
C GLY A 24 17.50 -5.08 -2.75
N GLN A 25 17.46 -5.01 -4.08
CA GLN A 25 17.56 -3.74 -4.82
C GLN A 25 16.20 -3.04 -4.83
N VAL A 26 16.15 -1.87 -4.18
CA VAL A 26 15.05 -0.92 -4.32
C VAL A 26 15.03 -0.40 -5.77
N PRO A 27 13.86 -0.20 -6.40
CA PRO A 27 13.76 0.43 -7.71
C PRO A 27 14.61 1.71 -7.79
N PRO A 28 15.38 1.94 -8.87
CA PRO A 28 16.39 3.00 -8.97
C PRO A 28 15.83 4.43 -8.89
N ARG A 29 14.50 4.60 -8.87
CA ARG A 29 13.81 5.89 -8.79
C ARG A 29 13.10 6.13 -7.46
N ALA A 30 13.36 5.31 -6.44
CA ALA A 30 12.75 5.51 -5.12
C ALA A 30 13.70 6.17 -4.12
N ILE A 31 13.15 7.09 -3.33
CA ILE A 31 13.80 7.73 -2.18
C ILE A 31 13.45 6.90 -0.95
N VAL A 32 14.44 6.26 -0.34
CA VAL A 32 14.25 5.46 0.89
C VAL A 32 14.25 6.38 2.11
N ILE A 33 13.26 6.19 2.98
CA ILE A 33 13.05 6.95 4.21
C ILE A 33 13.10 6.01 5.40
N GLY A 34 13.90 6.36 6.41
CA GLY A 34 13.96 5.66 7.70
C GLY A 34 13.30 6.42 8.85
N ASP A 35 12.76 7.61 8.60
CA ASP A 35 12.03 8.39 9.59
C ASP A 35 10.52 8.11 9.45
N LEU A 36 9.95 7.49 10.47
CA LEU A 36 8.53 7.12 10.49
C LEU A 36 7.62 8.36 10.48
N ALA A 37 7.96 9.42 11.21
CA ALA A 37 7.13 10.62 11.26
C ALA A 37 7.06 11.29 9.88
N LEU A 38 8.20 11.43 9.22
CA LEU A 38 8.26 11.95 7.85
C LEU A 38 7.47 11.07 6.85
N ALA A 39 7.49 9.74 7.02
CA ALA A 39 6.72 8.84 6.17
C ALA A 39 5.20 9.05 6.34
N PHE A 40 4.72 9.22 7.56
CA PHE A 40 3.31 9.53 7.82
C PHE A 40 2.91 10.92 7.33
N GLU A 41 3.78 11.93 7.50
CA GLU A 41 3.56 13.27 6.96
C GLU A 41 3.40 13.21 5.44
N ALA A 42 4.35 12.60 4.72
CA ALA A 42 4.29 12.45 3.27
C ALA A 42 3.05 11.66 2.78
N ALA A 43 2.58 10.71 3.59
CA ALA A 43 1.45 9.87 3.23
C ALA A 43 0.10 10.60 3.35
N PHE A 44 -0.08 11.40 4.41
CA PHE A 44 -1.41 11.84 4.85
C PHE A 44 -1.55 13.36 5.08
N GLU A 45 -0.47 14.11 5.27
CA GLU A 45 -0.57 15.53 5.59
C GLU A 45 -0.70 16.41 4.35
N GLN A 46 -1.59 17.40 4.40
CA GLN A 46 -1.84 18.30 3.26
C GLN A 46 -0.78 19.42 3.11
N ASN A 47 -0.08 19.75 4.20
CA ASN A 47 0.89 20.84 4.23
C ASN A 47 2.32 20.31 4.01
N LEU A 48 2.62 19.88 2.79
CA LEU A 48 3.94 19.34 2.46
C LEU A 48 4.93 20.41 1.98
N PRO A 49 6.25 20.18 2.15
CA PRO A 49 7.27 21.01 1.53
C PRO A 49 7.13 21.08 0.00
N ALA A 50 7.61 22.18 -0.60
CA ALA A 50 7.56 22.36 -2.04
C ALA A 50 8.23 21.18 -2.80
N GLY A 51 7.57 20.73 -3.87
CA GLY A 51 8.02 19.58 -4.69
C GLY A 51 7.51 18.22 -4.21
N GLN A 52 6.80 18.15 -3.08
CA GLN A 52 6.14 16.92 -2.63
C GLN A 52 4.64 16.93 -2.96
N ALA A 53 4.09 15.74 -3.20
CA ALA A 53 2.66 15.52 -3.34
C ALA A 53 2.18 14.52 -2.28
N VAL A 54 0.98 14.76 -1.75
CA VAL A 54 0.34 13.88 -0.78
C VAL A 54 0.11 12.53 -1.45
N TRP A 55 0.62 11.46 -0.84
CA TRP A 55 0.54 10.12 -1.40
C TRP A 55 -0.89 9.70 -1.74
N LEU A 56 -1.83 9.93 -0.82
CA LEU A 56 -3.23 9.60 -1.01
C LEU A 56 -3.83 10.31 -2.24
N ASP A 57 -3.51 11.59 -2.43
CA ASP A 57 -3.98 12.37 -3.59
C ASP A 57 -3.37 11.83 -4.89
N VAL A 58 -2.10 11.44 -4.87
CA VAL A 58 -1.44 10.80 -6.03
C VAL A 58 -2.21 9.54 -6.42
N VAL A 59 -2.48 8.64 -5.48
CA VAL A 59 -3.16 7.37 -5.78
C VAL A 59 -4.63 7.60 -6.17
N GLU A 60 -5.35 8.52 -5.54
CA GLU A 60 -6.72 8.88 -5.94
C GLU A 60 -6.78 9.48 -7.34
N ASN A 61 -5.79 10.29 -7.75
CA ASN A 61 -5.72 10.80 -9.13
C ASN A 61 -5.56 9.67 -10.14
N TRP A 62 -4.70 8.69 -9.85
CA TRP A 62 -4.56 7.49 -10.68
C TRP A 62 -5.84 6.66 -10.71
N ARG A 63 -6.47 6.45 -9.55
CA ARG A 63 -7.75 5.75 -9.45
C ARG A 63 -8.87 6.47 -10.19
N GLY A 64 -8.87 7.80 -10.19
CA GLY A 64 -9.78 8.64 -10.97
C GLY A 64 -9.74 8.32 -12.46
N ARG A 65 -8.54 8.13 -13.02
CA ARG A 65 -8.38 7.73 -14.43
C ARG A 65 -8.93 6.33 -14.71
N LEU A 66 -8.85 5.40 -13.74
CA LEU A 66 -9.45 4.06 -13.88
C LEU A 66 -10.98 4.12 -13.96
N ARG A 67 -11.63 5.10 -13.32
CA ARG A 67 -13.09 5.28 -13.34
C ARG A 67 -13.65 5.57 -14.75
N GLU A 68 -12.79 5.97 -15.69
CA GLU A 68 -13.17 6.17 -17.09
C GLU A 68 -13.41 4.85 -17.84
N HIS A 69 -12.93 3.72 -17.29
CA HIS A 69 -13.15 2.41 -17.89
C HIS A 69 -14.58 1.92 -17.68
N ALA A 70 -15.23 1.41 -18.73
CA ALA A 70 -16.64 0.99 -18.71
C ALA A 70 -16.96 -0.10 -17.68
N GLN A 71 -15.96 -0.89 -17.29
CA GLN A 71 -16.08 -1.98 -16.31
C GLN A 71 -15.48 -1.63 -14.94
N PHE A 72 -15.22 -0.35 -14.66
CA PHE A 72 -14.64 0.05 -13.38
C PHE A 72 -15.50 -0.40 -12.19
N ASP A 73 -16.81 -0.22 -12.24
CA ASP A 73 -17.71 -0.58 -11.14
C ASP A 73 -17.69 -2.09 -10.86
N GLU A 74 -17.67 -2.92 -11.91
CA GLU A 74 -17.52 -4.38 -11.81
C GLU A 74 -16.18 -4.76 -11.15
N ALA A 75 -15.09 -4.14 -11.60
CA ALA A 75 -13.76 -4.38 -11.03
C ALA A 75 -13.68 -3.94 -9.56
N HIS A 76 -14.31 -2.81 -9.23
CA HIS A 76 -14.35 -2.25 -7.89
C HIS A 76 -15.13 -3.15 -6.93
N GLU A 77 -16.31 -3.64 -7.34
CA GLU A 77 -17.12 -4.59 -6.56
C GLU A 77 -16.36 -5.89 -6.34
N PHE A 78 -15.82 -6.48 -7.41
CA PHE A 78 -15.02 -7.71 -7.34
C PHE A 78 -13.85 -7.59 -6.34
N VAL A 79 -13.06 -6.51 -6.46
CA VAL A 79 -11.91 -6.27 -5.57
C VAL A 79 -12.37 -6.02 -4.13
N GLY A 80 -13.47 -5.29 -3.94
CA GLY A 80 -14.05 -5.03 -2.62
C GLY A 80 -14.49 -6.30 -1.91
N ASP A 81 -15.20 -7.19 -2.60
CA ASP A 81 -15.63 -8.49 -2.06
C ASP A 81 -14.43 -9.35 -1.67
N GLN A 82 -13.42 -9.45 -2.54
CA GLN A 82 -12.20 -10.20 -2.28
C GLN A 82 -11.41 -9.65 -1.08
N LEU A 83 -11.30 -8.32 -0.96
CA LEU A 83 -10.67 -7.70 0.20
C LEU A 83 -11.44 -8.02 1.48
N GLY A 84 -12.78 -7.94 1.45
CA GLY A 84 -13.65 -8.26 2.58
C GLY A 84 -13.49 -9.70 3.06
N GLU A 85 -13.43 -10.66 2.14
CA GLU A 85 -13.17 -12.07 2.46
C GLU A 85 -11.81 -12.27 3.13
N LEU A 86 -10.75 -11.67 2.58
CA LEU A 86 -9.41 -11.75 3.16
C LEU A 86 -9.35 -11.10 4.56
N GLN A 87 -10.00 -9.95 4.76
CA GLN A 87 -10.09 -9.32 6.07
C GLN A 87 -10.78 -10.22 7.11
N GLN A 88 -11.84 -10.92 6.73
CA GLN A 88 -12.51 -11.88 7.60
C GLN A 88 -11.62 -13.08 7.94
N GLN A 89 -10.95 -13.65 6.94
CA GLN A 89 -10.03 -14.78 7.12
C GLN A 89 -8.87 -14.44 8.06
N HIS A 90 -8.40 -13.18 8.03
CA HIS A 90 -7.28 -12.70 8.81
C HIS A 90 -7.67 -11.87 10.05
N ALA A 91 -8.95 -11.86 10.43
CA ALA A 91 -9.46 -11.08 11.56
C ALA A 91 -8.79 -11.43 12.91
N SER A 92 -8.32 -12.68 13.05
CA SER A 92 -7.59 -13.15 14.24
C SER A 92 -6.32 -12.35 14.51
N ALA A 93 -5.60 -11.92 13.47
CA ALA A 93 -4.37 -11.14 13.61
C ALA A 93 -4.61 -9.80 14.31
N GLN A 94 -5.73 -9.13 13.98
CA GLN A 94 -6.13 -7.88 14.64
C GLN A 94 -6.47 -8.11 16.12
N LEU A 95 -7.16 -9.21 16.43
CA LEU A 95 -7.48 -9.58 17.81
C LEU A 95 -6.21 -9.86 18.62
N ASP A 96 -5.24 -10.55 18.02
CA ASP A 96 -3.98 -10.86 18.67
C ASP A 96 -3.13 -9.61 18.92
N TYR A 97 -3.07 -8.69 17.95
CA TYR A 97 -2.47 -7.37 18.17
C TYR A 97 -3.14 -6.61 19.32
N ARG A 98 -4.48 -6.54 19.35
CA ARG A 98 -5.22 -5.88 20.46
C ARG A 98 -4.89 -6.52 21.81
N LYS A 99 -4.78 -7.85 21.90
CA LYS A 99 -4.36 -8.54 23.13
C LYS A 99 -2.94 -8.14 23.53
N LYS A 100 -1.99 -8.05 22.58
CA LYS A 100 -0.63 -7.58 22.84
C LYS A 100 -0.62 -6.14 23.39
N LYS A 101 -1.43 -5.24 22.82
CA LYS A 101 -1.59 -3.86 23.30
C LYS A 101 -2.10 -3.78 24.73
N VAL A 102 -3.17 -4.52 25.06
CA VAL A 102 -3.72 -4.56 26.43
C VAL A 102 -2.66 -5.06 27.43
N ARG A 103 -1.87 -6.06 27.04
CA ARG A 103 -0.79 -6.61 27.85
C ARG A 103 0.49 -5.75 27.86
N LYS A 104 0.56 -4.70 27.02
CA LYS A 104 1.73 -3.84 26.83
C LYS A 104 3.00 -4.61 26.43
N VAL A 105 2.82 -5.61 25.56
CA VAL A 105 3.92 -6.45 25.02
C VAL A 105 4.05 -6.33 23.50
N ASN A 106 3.30 -5.42 22.89
CA ASN A 106 3.44 -5.04 21.48
C ASN A 106 4.79 -4.33 21.26
N THR A 107 5.37 -4.51 20.08
CA THR A 107 6.55 -3.76 19.64
C THR A 107 6.14 -2.51 18.83
N ALA A 108 7.08 -1.60 18.56
CA ALA A 108 6.84 -0.50 17.62
C ALA A 108 6.51 -1.02 16.21
N ARG A 109 7.09 -2.17 15.83
CA ARG A 109 6.75 -2.90 14.60
C ARG A 109 5.31 -3.40 14.58
N ASP A 110 4.83 -3.98 15.69
CA ASP A 110 3.43 -4.36 15.81
C ASP A 110 2.53 -3.11 15.65
N ASP A 111 2.90 -1.99 16.28
CA ASP A 111 2.12 -0.75 16.18
C ASP A 111 2.05 -0.21 14.75
N PHE A 112 3.17 -0.21 14.02
CA PHE A 112 3.22 0.18 12.62
C PHE A 112 2.40 -0.76 11.72
N GLN A 113 2.56 -2.08 11.87
CA GLN A 113 1.85 -3.09 11.07
C GLN A 113 0.33 -2.96 11.16
N PHE A 114 -0.18 -2.46 12.29
CA PHE A 114 -1.60 -2.32 12.58
C PHE A 114 -2.04 -0.84 12.71
N SER A 115 -1.34 0.06 12.02
CA SER A 115 -1.63 1.50 11.93
C SER A 115 -2.32 1.89 10.62
N ASP A 116 -2.54 3.19 10.41
CA ASP A 116 -3.10 3.74 9.17
C ASP A 116 -2.27 3.39 7.92
N ALA A 117 -0.97 3.10 8.07
CA ALA A 117 -0.14 2.57 6.98
C ALA A 117 -0.71 1.28 6.39
N ARG A 118 -1.35 0.43 7.21
CA ARG A 118 -1.99 -0.81 6.75
C ARG A 118 -3.25 -0.53 5.93
N GLU A 119 -4.07 0.40 6.40
CA GLU A 119 -5.30 0.77 5.69
C GLU A 119 -4.97 1.47 4.36
N ASP A 120 -3.93 2.31 4.34
CA ASP A 120 -3.35 2.85 3.11
C ASP A 120 -2.88 1.73 2.18
N ALA A 121 -2.12 0.75 2.68
CA ALA A 121 -1.67 -0.38 1.87
C ALA A 121 -2.83 -1.18 1.28
N TYR A 122 -3.92 -1.39 2.02
CA TYR A 122 -5.12 -2.01 1.47
C TYR A 122 -5.71 -1.19 0.34
N PHE A 123 -5.83 0.12 0.51
CA PHE A 123 -6.37 1.01 -0.51
C PHE A 123 -5.50 1.01 -1.78
N VAL A 124 -4.18 1.13 -1.63
CA VAL A 124 -3.24 1.14 -2.76
C VAL A 124 -3.22 -0.20 -3.48
N LEU A 125 -3.11 -1.31 -2.75
CA LEU A 125 -3.09 -2.66 -3.34
C LEU A 125 -4.43 -3.02 -4.00
N SER A 126 -5.55 -2.52 -3.47
CA SER A 126 -6.86 -2.63 -4.12
C SER A 126 -6.91 -1.84 -5.42
N THR A 127 -6.33 -0.65 -5.44
CA THR A 127 -6.26 0.17 -6.67
C THR A 127 -5.40 -0.51 -7.75
N ILE A 128 -4.27 -1.10 -7.35
CA ILE A 128 -3.43 -1.93 -8.24
C ILE A 128 -4.22 -3.16 -8.75
N ALA A 129 -4.96 -3.82 -7.88
CA ALA A 129 -5.79 -4.96 -8.24
C ALA A 129 -6.88 -4.58 -9.26
N ILE A 130 -7.54 -3.43 -9.10
CA ILE A 130 -8.50 -2.89 -10.07
C ILE A 130 -7.81 -2.65 -11.42
N HIS A 131 -6.66 -1.97 -11.42
CA HIS A 131 -5.92 -1.70 -12.67
C HIS A 131 -5.55 -3.00 -13.42
N ARG A 132 -5.07 -4.02 -12.71
CA ARG A 132 -4.76 -5.34 -13.28
C ARG A 132 -6.00 -6.10 -13.74
N TYR A 133 -7.10 -6.00 -13.00
CA TYR A 133 -8.38 -6.61 -13.38
C TYR A 133 -8.85 -6.07 -14.73
N LEU A 134 -8.67 -4.75 -14.92
CA LEU A 134 -8.96 -4.01 -16.15
C LEU A 134 -7.87 -4.15 -17.23
N ASP A 135 -7.14 -5.28 -17.24
CA ASP A 135 -6.06 -5.60 -18.20
C ASP A 135 -5.00 -4.50 -18.32
N ASP A 136 -4.59 -3.94 -17.18
CA ASP A 136 -3.59 -2.87 -17.10
C ASP A 136 -3.98 -1.61 -17.90
N PHE A 137 -5.28 -1.27 -17.97
CA PHE A 137 -5.89 -0.21 -18.80
C PHE A 137 -5.06 1.07 -19.05
N LEU A 138 -4.42 1.63 -18.03
CA LEU A 138 -3.64 2.88 -18.16
C LEU A 138 -2.32 2.71 -18.94
N GLY A 139 -1.80 1.49 -19.08
CA GLY A 139 -0.56 1.18 -19.81
C GLY A 139 0.72 1.76 -19.18
N GLU A 140 0.64 2.33 -17.98
CA GLU A 140 1.77 2.98 -17.30
C GLU A 140 2.38 2.10 -16.20
N PRO A 141 3.70 2.17 -15.97
CA PRO A 141 4.39 1.30 -15.02
C PRO A 141 4.13 1.66 -13.55
N PHE A 142 3.50 2.80 -13.28
CA PHE A 142 3.35 3.36 -11.93
C PHE A 142 2.88 2.33 -10.89
N PHE A 143 1.78 1.63 -11.16
CA PHE A 143 1.22 0.65 -10.23
C PHE A 143 2.11 -0.58 -10.02
N GLU A 144 2.85 -1.01 -11.05
CA GLU A 144 3.79 -2.12 -10.93
C GLU A 144 5.07 -1.72 -10.19
N ASP A 145 5.52 -0.47 -10.35
CA ASP A 145 6.64 0.10 -9.58
C ASP A 145 6.26 0.20 -8.08
N VAL A 146 5.05 0.68 -7.79
CA VAL A 146 4.51 0.72 -6.42
C VAL A 146 4.37 -0.69 -5.84
N PHE A 147 3.86 -1.65 -6.61
CA PHE A 147 3.77 -3.04 -6.17
C PHE A 147 5.15 -3.68 -5.93
N ALA A 148 6.15 -3.33 -6.74
CA ALA A 148 7.52 -3.80 -6.54
C ALA A 148 8.12 -3.30 -5.21
N LEU A 149 7.81 -2.07 -4.79
CA LEU A 149 8.22 -1.54 -3.49
C LEU A 149 7.56 -2.30 -2.32
N TYR A 150 6.27 -2.62 -2.43
CA TYR A 150 5.59 -3.49 -1.46
C TYR A 150 6.24 -4.87 -1.39
N ARG A 151 6.54 -5.49 -2.54
CA ARG A 151 7.22 -6.80 -2.60
C ARG A 151 8.64 -6.76 -2.05
N ALA A 152 9.33 -5.63 -2.15
CA ALA A 152 10.64 -5.43 -1.53
C ALA A 152 10.54 -5.33 0.00
N GLY A 153 9.34 -5.17 0.56
CA GLY A 153 9.07 -5.08 1.99
C GLY A 153 8.91 -3.66 2.52
N GLY A 154 8.91 -2.66 1.63
CA GLY A 154 8.75 -1.25 1.98
C GLY A 154 7.29 -0.80 2.00
N TRP A 155 7.07 0.43 2.46
CA TRP A 155 5.78 1.12 2.39
C TRP A 155 5.92 2.36 1.49
N PRO A 156 5.39 2.34 0.25
CA PRO A 156 5.25 3.53 -0.57
C PRO A 156 4.38 4.55 0.13
N CYS A 157 4.93 5.74 0.40
CA CYS A 157 4.30 6.71 1.31
C CYS A 157 4.40 8.16 0.81
N GLY A 158 4.79 8.39 -0.44
CA GLY A 158 4.87 9.76 -0.96
C GLY A 158 5.47 9.86 -2.35
N MET A 159 5.48 11.09 -2.86
CA MET A 159 6.13 11.46 -4.11
C MET A 159 6.90 12.76 -3.92
N LYS A 160 8.11 12.83 -4.47
CA LYS A 160 8.92 14.05 -4.54
C LYS A 160 9.57 14.19 -5.91
N ASP A 161 9.31 15.30 -6.61
CA ASP A 161 9.93 15.61 -7.91
C ASP A 161 9.92 14.39 -8.89
N ASP A 162 8.77 13.71 -9.00
CA ASP A 162 8.54 12.47 -9.78
C ASP A 162 9.17 11.18 -9.25
N GLN A 163 9.78 11.20 -8.07
CA GLN A 163 10.36 10.03 -7.41
C GLN A 163 9.43 9.48 -6.33
N LEU A 164 9.26 8.15 -6.28
CA LEU A 164 8.50 7.48 -5.23
C LEU A 164 9.26 7.56 -3.91
N MET A 165 8.60 7.99 -2.85
CA MET A 165 9.10 7.88 -1.50
C MET A 165 8.65 6.54 -0.92
N VAL A 166 9.59 5.81 -0.32
CA VAL A 166 9.32 4.52 0.30
C VAL A 166 9.92 4.50 1.70
N PHE A 167 9.08 4.23 2.69
CA PHE A 167 9.53 3.97 4.05
C PHE A 167 10.11 2.56 4.15
N ASP A 168 11.24 2.42 4.85
CA ASP A 168 11.84 1.14 5.21
C ASP A 168 11.42 0.73 6.63
N PRO A 169 10.53 -0.26 6.79
CA PRO A 169 10.13 -0.73 8.11
C PRO A 169 11.30 -1.25 8.95
N ASP A 170 12.42 -1.71 8.37
CA ASP A 170 13.63 -2.13 9.11
C ASP A 170 14.26 -0.99 9.93
N SER A 171 13.92 0.25 9.65
CA SER A 171 14.32 1.40 10.46
C SER A 171 13.59 1.53 11.80
N ILE A 172 12.47 0.81 12.00
CA ILE A 172 11.72 0.82 13.25
C ILE A 172 12.48 0.00 14.30
N ALA A 173 12.97 0.70 15.33
CA ALA A 173 13.68 0.13 16.49
C ALA A 173 12.80 -0.71 17.42
#